data_AF-A0A2V8TSP4-F1
#
_entry.id   AF-A0A2V8TSP4-F1
#
_cell.length_a   1.000
_cell.length_b   1.000
_cell.length_c   1.000
_cell.angle_alpha   90.00
_cell.angle_beta   90.00
_cell.angle_gamma   90.00
#
_symmetry.space_group_name_H-M   'P 1'
#
loop_
_entity.id
_entity.type
_entity.pdbx_description
1 polymer ?
#
loop_
_entity_poly.entity_id
_entity_poly.type
_entity_poly.pdbx_seq_one_letter_code
_entity_poly.pdbx_strand_id
1 'polypeptide(L)'
;MLLGGVNDAPEYSQATLVVFDDRKIAGASCDPRGAVDFQGMAPGTEKHIIFFPRSLISQNEEFNRVVDVRVASAGITVFVAEGIRESAPQVVYELNRLLRPTSVSITDELWQLYRDWQANGKAPKESREAVDDHLKDGVKMIR
;
A
#
# COMPACT_ATOMS: atom_id res chain seq x y z
N MET A 1 15.79 -7.24 3.74
CA MET A 1 15.54 -6.62 2.43
C MET A 1 14.12 -7.00 2.04
N LEU A 2 13.21 -6.03 1.98
CA LEU A 2 11.81 -6.26 1.60
C LEU A 2 11.65 -5.86 0.16
N LEU A 3 11.10 -6.76 -0.65
CA LEU A 3 10.80 -6.49 -2.05
C LEU A 3 9.28 -6.30 -2.16
N GLY A 4 8.86 -5.11 -2.60
CA GLY A 4 7.52 -4.86 -3.12
C GLY A 4 7.47 -5.29 -4.57
N GLY A 5 6.46 -6.10 -4.95
CA GLY A 5 6.29 -6.57 -6.31
C GLY A 5 4.81 -6.69 -6.66
N VAL A 6 4.49 -6.57 -7.95
CA VAL A 6 3.15 -6.78 -8.53
C VAL A 6 3.12 -8.19 -9.14
N ASN A 7 1.98 -8.87 -9.06
CA ASN A 7 1.73 -10.11 -9.80
C ASN A 7 0.93 -9.77 -11.07
N ASP A 8 1.52 -9.99 -12.25
CA ASP A 8 0.97 -9.59 -13.56
C ASP A 8 0.15 -10.70 -14.26
N ALA A 9 -0.39 -11.66 -13.51
CA ALA A 9 -1.20 -12.73 -14.09
C ALA A 9 -2.69 -12.31 -14.21
N PRO A 10 -3.37 -12.52 -15.36
CA PRO A 10 -4.75 -12.06 -15.61
C PRO A 10 -5.82 -12.60 -14.65
N GLU A 11 -5.47 -13.65 -13.92
CA GLU A 11 -6.33 -14.34 -12.94
C GLU A 11 -6.12 -13.78 -11.51
N TYR A 12 -5.11 -12.93 -11.31
CA TYR A 12 -4.58 -12.53 -10.01
C TYR A 12 -4.38 -11.01 -9.91
N SER A 13 -5.47 -10.25 -10.02
CA SER A 13 -5.52 -8.80 -9.78
C SER A 13 -5.39 -8.45 -8.28
N GLN A 14 -4.31 -8.88 -7.60
CA GLN A 14 -4.07 -8.56 -6.19
C GLN A 14 -2.59 -8.30 -5.90
N ALA A 15 -2.34 -7.25 -5.11
CA ALA A 15 -1.02 -6.84 -4.66
C ALA A 15 -0.31 -7.99 -3.90
N THR A 16 1.00 -8.15 -4.15
CA THR A 16 1.82 -9.20 -3.51
C THR A 16 1.85 -9.01 -2.01
N LEU A 17 1.53 -10.09 -1.30
CA LEU A 17 1.58 -10.17 0.14
C LEU A 17 2.99 -10.54 0.62
N VAL A 18 3.58 -9.69 1.46
CA VAL A 18 4.88 -9.94 2.09
C VAL A 18 4.66 -10.41 3.53
N VAL A 19 5.23 -11.55 3.90
CA VAL A 19 5.21 -12.06 5.28
C VAL A 19 6.56 -11.81 5.95
N PHE A 20 6.48 -11.33 7.19
CA PHE A 20 7.62 -11.10 8.05
C PHE A 20 7.74 -12.22 9.08
N ASP A 21 8.83 -12.98 9.02
CA ASP A 21 9.39 -13.72 10.15
C ASP A 21 10.76 -13.08 10.45
N ASP A 22 11.04 -12.75 11.71
CA ASP A 22 12.32 -12.18 12.13
C ASP A 22 13.51 -13.12 11.90
N ARG A 23 13.23 -14.38 11.56
CA ARG A 23 14.20 -15.45 11.26
C ARG A 23 14.26 -15.83 9.78
N LYS A 24 13.28 -15.43 8.94
CA LYS A 24 13.22 -15.88 7.53
C LYS A 24 12.40 -14.95 6.62
N ILE A 25 12.90 -14.68 5.42
CA ILE A 25 12.18 -13.96 4.35
C ILE A 25 11.80 -14.98 3.26
N ALA A 26 10.52 -15.03 2.87
CA ALA A 26 10.03 -15.90 1.78
C ALA A 26 9.03 -15.16 0.89
N GLY A 27 9.03 -15.50 -0.42
CA GLY A 27 8.05 -15.01 -1.39
C GLY A 27 6.74 -15.82 -1.34
N ALA A 28 5.68 -15.24 -1.88
CA ALA A 28 4.34 -15.83 -1.86
C ALA A 28 3.75 -15.91 -3.27
N SER A 29 3.05 -16.99 -3.59
CA SER A 29 2.27 -17.16 -4.82
C SER A 29 0.83 -17.54 -4.47
N CYS A 30 -0.15 -17.08 -5.26
CA CYS A 30 -1.54 -17.49 -5.08
C CYS A 30 -1.80 -18.85 -5.73
N ASP A 31 -2.60 -19.68 -5.06
CA ASP A 31 -3.29 -20.80 -5.71
C ASP A 31 -4.52 -20.27 -6.50
N PRO A 32 -5.08 -21.05 -7.43
CA PRO A 32 -6.24 -20.66 -8.25
C PRO A 32 -7.53 -20.34 -7.47
N ARG A 33 -7.55 -20.55 -6.15
CA ARG A 33 -8.68 -20.25 -5.25
C ARG A 33 -8.44 -18.95 -4.46
N GLY A 34 -7.36 -18.23 -4.76
CA GLY A 34 -6.98 -16.99 -4.07
C GLY A 34 -6.32 -17.21 -2.72
N ALA A 35 -5.98 -18.46 -2.36
CA ALA A 35 -5.21 -18.73 -1.16
C ALA A 35 -3.73 -18.43 -1.43
N VAL A 36 -3.13 -17.58 -0.61
CA VAL A 36 -1.70 -17.29 -0.72
C VAL A 36 -0.91 -18.42 -0.09
N ASP A 37 -0.04 -19.05 -0.87
CA ASP A 37 0.93 -20.05 -0.42
C ASP A 37 2.30 -19.39 -0.26
N PHE A 38 2.91 -19.56 0.91
CA PHE A 38 4.24 -19.05 1.22
C PHE A 38 5.23 -20.21 1.17
N GLN A 39 5.98 -20.29 0.07
CA GLN A 39 6.96 -21.34 -0.09
C GLN A 39 8.00 -21.29 1.03
N GLY A 40 8.00 -22.31 1.88
CA GLY A 40 8.97 -22.45 2.98
C GLY A 40 8.58 -21.78 4.30
N MET A 41 7.32 -21.39 4.49
CA MET A 41 6.76 -21.02 5.81
C MET A 41 5.76 -22.08 6.28
N ALA A 42 5.72 -22.35 7.59
CA ALA A 42 4.77 -23.31 8.14
C ALA A 42 3.34 -22.70 8.11
N PRO A 43 2.30 -23.48 7.74
CA PRO A 43 0.92 -23.03 7.87
C PRO A 43 0.61 -22.61 9.31
N GLY A 44 0.10 -21.38 9.51
CA GLY A 44 -0.33 -20.90 10.83
C GLY A 44 0.63 -19.93 11.53
N THR A 45 1.73 -19.50 10.92
CA THR A 45 2.50 -18.34 11.41
C THR A 45 1.85 -17.04 10.91
N GLU A 46 1.16 -16.36 11.83
CA GLU A 46 0.54 -15.02 11.78
C GLU A 46 0.73 -14.23 10.47
N LYS A 47 -0.15 -14.48 9.51
CA LYS A 47 -0.30 -13.67 8.30
C LYS A 47 -1.12 -12.42 8.62
N HIS A 48 -0.65 -11.28 8.15
CA HIS A 48 -1.44 -10.04 8.14
C HIS A 48 -1.42 -9.43 6.74
N ILE A 49 -2.61 -9.20 6.17
CA ILE A 49 -2.77 -8.47 4.92
C ILE A 49 -3.21 -7.04 5.26
N ILE A 50 -2.47 -6.06 4.75
CA ILE A 50 -2.82 -4.64 4.86
C ILE A 50 -3.27 -4.14 3.49
N PHE A 51 -4.47 -3.58 3.44
CA PHE A 51 -5.00 -2.90 2.27
C PHE A 51 -4.90 -1.39 2.49
N PHE A 52 -4.17 -0.74 1.60
CA PHE A 52 -4.16 0.72 1.50
C PHE A 52 -5.32 1.16 0.61
N PRO A 53 -6.08 2.21 0.96
CA PRO A 53 -7.10 2.75 0.08
C PRO A 53 -6.45 3.40 -1.14
N ARG A 54 -7.21 3.52 -2.23
CA ARG A 54 -6.80 4.32 -3.38
C ARG A 54 -7.05 5.79 -3.08
N SER A 55 -6.15 6.65 -3.55
CA SER A 55 -6.42 8.07 -3.61
C SER A 55 -7.49 8.37 -4.67
N LEU A 56 -8.03 9.59 -4.67
CA LEU A 56 -8.97 10.05 -5.71
C LEU A 56 -8.33 9.97 -7.10
N ILE A 57 -7.01 10.16 -7.17
CA ILE A 57 -6.25 10.20 -8.43
C ILE A 57 -6.06 8.81 -9.02
N SER A 58 -5.91 7.78 -8.19
CA SER A 58 -5.73 6.39 -8.62
C SER A 58 -6.99 5.54 -8.61
N GLN A 59 -8.19 6.11 -8.43
CA GLN A 59 -9.43 5.31 -8.30
C GLN A 59 -9.67 4.33 -9.47
N ASN A 60 -9.25 4.70 -10.67
CA ASN A 60 -9.41 3.91 -11.89
C ASN A 60 -8.25 2.92 -12.15
N GLU A 61 -7.18 2.95 -11.36
CA GLU A 61 -6.09 1.98 -11.47
C GLU A 61 -6.55 0.61 -10.97
N GLU A 62 -5.98 -0.48 -11.49
CA GLU A 62 -6.40 -1.83 -11.09
C GLU A 62 -5.90 -2.22 -9.69
N PHE A 63 -4.77 -1.68 -9.25
CA PHE A 63 -4.16 -2.01 -7.97
C PHE A 63 -3.33 -0.84 -7.42
N ASN A 64 -3.14 -0.84 -6.09
CA ASN A 64 -2.14 -0.01 -5.44
C ASN A 64 -0.76 -0.65 -5.59
N ARG A 65 0.25 0.15 -5.91
CA ARG A 65 1.62 -0.33 -6.11
C ARG A 65 2.50 0.10 -4.95
N VAL A 66 2.88 -0.85 -4.08
CA VAL A 66 3.91 -0.60 -3.07
C VAL A 66 5.28 -0.61 -3.76
N VAL A 67 6.02 0.50 -3.65
CA VAL A 67 7.32 0.67 -4.30
C VAL A 67 8.49 0.54 -3.33
N ASP A 68 8.29 0.79 -2.04
CA ASP A 68 9.32 0.63 -1.02
C ASP A 68 8.68 0.32 0.34
N VAL A 69 9.38 -0.47 1.16
CA VAL A 69 9.02 -0.75 2.55
C VAL A 69 10.28 -0.67 3.40
N ARG A 70 10.25 0.26 4.36
CA ARG A 70 11.35 0.47 5.31
C ARG A 70 10.91 0.06 6.70
N VAL A 71 11.80 -0.63 7.41
CA VAL A 71 11.55 -1.05 8.79
C VAL A 71 12.66 -0.47 9.67
N ALA A 72 12.25 0.24 10.71
CA ALA A 72 13.14 0.86 11.67
C ALA A 72 12.72 0.49 13.10
N SER A 73 13.52 0.94 14.08
CA SER A 73 13.19 0.75 15.49
C SER A 73 11.85 1.41 15.87
N ALA A 74 11.54 2.55 15.25
CA ALA A 74 10.34 3.33 15.51
C ALA A 74 9.06 2.77 14.88
N GLY A 75 9.16 2.00 13.78
CA GLY A 75 8.00 1.54 13.04
C GLY A 75 8.33 1.04 11.64
N ILE A 76 7.30 1.02 10.80
CA ILE A 76 7.33 0.55 9.41
C ILE A 76 6.84 1.71 8.52
N THR A 77 7.58 2.03 7.47
CA THR A 77 7.18 3.03 6.47
C THR A 77 6.92 2.33 5.15
N VAL A 78 5.75 2.58 4.56
CA VAL A 78 5.33 2.00 3.29
C VAL A 78 5.11 3.11 2.28
N PHE A 79 5.73 2.99 1.11
CA PHE A 79 5.60 3.94 0.01
C PHE A 79 4.70 3.32 -1.06
N VAL A 80 3.56 3.95 -1.32
CA VAL A 80 2.58 3.52 -2.33
C VAL A 80 2.59 4.51 -3.48
N ALA A 81 2.91 4.05 -4.68
CA ALA A 81 2.94 4.88 -5.88
C ALA A 81 1.53 5.11 -6.44
N GLU A 82 1.27 6.35 -6.82
CA GLU A 82 0.07 6.78 -7.56
C GLU A 82 0.36 6.70 -9.07
N GLY A 83 0.14 5.50 -9.62
CA GLY A 83 0.33 5.18 -11.03
C GLY A 83 1.54 4.27 -11.31
N ILE A 84 1.78 4.03 -12.60
CA ILE A 84 2.74 3.00 -13.08
C ILE A 84 4.17 3.51 -13.32
N ARG A 85 4.40 4.83 -13.28
CA ARG A 85 5.74 5.41 -13.53
C ARG A 85 6.65 5.21 -12.31
N GLU A 86 7.96 5.06 -12.51
CA GLU A 86 8.91 4.97 -11.38
C GLU A 86 8.97 6.26 -10.55
N SER A 87 8.89 7.41 -11.22
CA SER A 87 8.80 8.72 -10.57
C SER A 87 7.35 9.11 -10.24
N ALA A 88 6.45 8.13 -10.07
CA ALA A 88 5.08 8.42 -9.71
C ALA A 88 5.04 9.12 -8.35
N PRO A 89 4.16 10.13 -8.16
CA PRO A 89 3.85 10.67 -6.85
C PRO A 89 3.43 9.56 -5.88
N GLN A 90 3.57 9.78 -4.58
CA GLN A 90 3.42 8.69 -3.62
C GLN A 90 2.52 9.09 -2.44
N VAL A 91 1.96 8.07 -1.82
CA VAL A 91 1.39 8.13 -0.47
C VAL A 91 2.33 7.37 0.46
N VAL A 92 2.77 8.02 1.53
CA VAL A 92 3.66 7.45 2.54
C VAL A 92 2.83 7.11 3.77
N TYR A 93 2.79 5.84 4.14
CA TYR A 93 2.13 5.36 5.33
C TYR A 93 3.17 5.01 6.39
N GLU A 94 3.04 5.56 7.59
CA GLU A 94 3.79 5.10 8.75
C GLU A 94 2.88 4.20 9.59
N LEU A 95 3.39 3.02 9.92
CA LEU A 95 2.71 2.02 10.73
C LEU A 95 3.54 1.73 11.97
N ASN A 96 2.87 1.46 13.09
CA ASN A 96 3.53 0.88 14.25
C ASN A 96 3.83 -0.61 14.04
N ARG A 97 4.53 -1.25 14.99
CA ARG A 97 4.85 -2.68 14.91
C ARG A 97 3.65 -3.62 15.02
N LEU A 98 2.47 -3.10 15.38
CA LEU A 98 1.21 -3.82 15.33
C LEU A 98 0.48 -3.58 13.99
N LEU A 99 1.19 -3.06 12.98
CA LEU A 99 0.70 -2.79 11.63
C LEU A 99 -0.46 -1.79 11.57
N ARG A 100 -0.64 -0.97 12.62
CA ARG A 100 -1.67 0.09 12.65
C ARG A 100 -1.09 1.39 12.10
N PRO A 101 -1.83 2.12 11.25
CA PRO A 101 -1.36 3.38 10.71
C PRO A 101 -1.27 4.44 11.81
N THR A 102 -0.09 5.04 11.95
CA THR A 102 0.19 6.15 12.86
C THR A 102 0.11 7.49 12.16
N SER A 103 0.59 7.57 10.91
CA SER A 103 0.51 8.76 10.07
C SER A 103 0.39 8.37 8.59
N VAL A 104 -0.16 9.28 7.79
CA VAL A 104 -0.18 9.21 6.33
C VAL A 104 0.20 10.57 5.80
N SER A 105 0.99 10.60 4.73
CA SER A 105 1.28 11.83 4.00
C SER A 105 1.36 11.58 2.51
N ILE A 106 0.64 12.37 1.73
CA ILE A 106 0.85 12.45 0.29
C ILE A 106 2.11 13.26 -0.03
N THR A 107 2.82 12.96 -1.13
CA THR A 107 3.95 13.82 -1.56
C THR A 107 3.46 15.16 -2.11
N ASP A 108 4.37 16.14 -2.22
CA ASP A 108 4.02 17.48 -2.73
C ASP A 108 3.56 17.46 -4.18
N GLU A 109 4.12 16.56 -4.99
CA GLU A 109 3.70 16.34 -6.38
C GLU A 109 2.26 15.80 -6.43
N LEU A 110 1.92 14.88 -5.54
CA LEU A 110 0.57 14.33 -5.45
C LEU A 110 -0.42 15.41 -5.00
N TRP A 111 -0.02 16.24 -4.03
CA TRP A 111 -0.84 17.35 -3.57
C TRP A 111 -1.07 18.39 -4.66
N GLN A 112 -0.07 18.68 -5.51
CA GLN A 112 -0.27 19.56 -6.66
C GLN A 112 -1.33 19.01 -7.62
N LEU A 113 -1.32 17.70 -7.91
CA LEU A 113 -2.34 17.07 -8.74
C LEU A 113 -3.74 17.18 -8.14
N TYR A 114 -3.86 16.99 -6.82
CA TYR A 114 -5.11 17.20 -6.10
C TYR A 114 -5.61 18.64 -6.27
N ARG A 115 -4.74 19.64 -6.06
CA ARG A 115 -5.10 21.06 -6.25
C ARG A 115 -5.56 21.35 -7.67
N ASP A 116 -4.90 20.78 -8.68
CA ASP A 116 -5.28 20.97 -10.07
C ASP A 116 -6.65 20.34 -10.37
N TRP A 117 -6.95 19.18 -9.78
CA TRP A 117 -8.27 18.55 -9.89
C TRP A 117 -9.35 19.33 -9.15
N GLN A 118 -9.04 19.88 -7.97
CA GLN A 118 -9.95 20.75 -7.21
C GLN A 118 -10.27 22.04 -7.98
N ALA A 119 -9.27 22.66 -8.60
CA ALA A 119 -9.45 23.86 -9.41
C ALA A 119 -10.33 23.60 -10.64
N ASN A 120 -10.23 22.41 -11.23
CA ASN A 120 -11.02 22.00 -12.39
C ASN A 120 -12.34 21.27 -12.04
N GLY A 121 -12.73 21.24 -10.77
CA GLY A 121 -13.98 20.62 -10.31
C GLY A 121 -14.04 19.09 -10.39
N LYS A 122 -12.89 18.42 -10.59
CA LYS A 122 -12.77 16.95 -10.62
C LYS A 122 -12.55 16.34 -9.23
N ALA A 123 -12.20 17.15 -8.25
CA ALA A 123 -12.03 16.75 -6.85
C ALA A 123 -12.78 17.71 -5.91
N PRO A 124 -13.27 17.23 -4.76
CA PRO A 124 -13.82 18.08 -3.71
C PRO A 124 -12.78 19.07 -3.20
N LYS A 125 -13.19 20.30 -2.87
CA LYS A 125 -12.31 21.27 -2.20
C LYS A 125 -12.12 20.88 -0.73
N GLU A 126 -11.05 20.15 -0.46
CA GLU A 126 -10.64 19.67 0.85
C GLU A 126 -9.19 20.06 1.14
N SER A 127 -8.80 20.13 2.40
CA SER A 127 -7.41 20.42 2.78
C SER A 127 -6.53 19.19 2.61
N ARG A 128 -5.20 19.37 2.62
CA ARG A 128 -4.25 18.25 2.54
C ARG A 128 -4.45 17.28 3.70
N GLU A 129 -4.65 17.83 4.88
CA GLU A 129 -4.85 17.08 6.12
C GLU A 129 -6.10 16.21 6.04
N ALA A 130 -7.19 16.72 5.46
CA ALA A 130 -8.40 15.94 5.25
C ALA A 130 -8.18 14.75 4.29
N VAL A 131 -7.39 14.95 3.22
CA VAL A 131 -7.02 13.86 2.30
C VAL A 131 -6.18 12.81 3.02
N ASP A 132 -5.16 13.24 3.79
CA ASP A 132 -4.30 12.35 4.56
C ASP A 132 -5.11 11.53 5.59
N ASP A 133 -6.06 12.17 6.28
CA ASP A 133 -6.96 11.51 7.25
C ASP A 133 -7.89 10.49 6.56
N HIS A 134 -8.49 10.84 5.41
CA HIS A 134 -9.31 9.90 4.63
C HIS A 134 -8.50 8.66 4.19
N LEU A 135 -7.26 8.85 3.74
CA LEU A 135 -6.37 7.75 3.35
C LEU A 135 -5.95 6.90 4.55
N LYS A 136 -5.73 7.52 5.71
CA LYS A 136 -5.41 6.81 6.94
C LYS A 136 -6.57 5.93 7.43
N ASP A 137 -7.77 6.48 7.47
CA ASP A 137 -8.97 5.79 7.95
C ASP A 137 -9.42 4.67 7.00
N GLY A 138 -9.07 4.76 5.72
CA GLY A 138 -9.35 3.73 4.73
C GLY A 138 -8.46 2.49 4.83
N VAL A 139 -7.38 2.50 5.63
CA VAL A 139 -6.48 1.35 5.78
C VAL A 139 -7.19 0.19 6.48
N LYS A 140 -7.18 -0.99 5.86
CA LYS A 140 -7.82 -2.20 6.41
C LYS A 140 -6.78 -3.28 6.66
N MET A 141 -6.93 -3.99 7.78
CA MET A 141 -6.11 -5.15 8.11
C MET A 141 -6.98 -6.39 8.20
N ILE A 142 -6.56 -7.46 7.54
CA ILE A 142 -7.20 -8.78 7.60
C ILE A 142 -6.16 -9.79 8.13
N ARG A 143 -6.62 -10.70 9.00
CA ARG A 143 -5.84 -11.85 9.48
C ARG A 143 -6.08 -13.05 8.59
#